data_AF-A0A2S1LCW9-F1
#
_entry.id   AF-A0A2S1LCW9-F1
#
_cell.length_a   1.000
_cell.length_b   1.000
_cell.length_c   1.000
_cell.angle_alpha   90.00
_cell.angle_beta   90.00
_cell.angle_gamma   90.00
#
_symmetry.space_group_name_H-M   'P 1'
#
loop_
_entity.id
_entity.type
_entity.pdbx_description
1 polymer ?
#
loop_
_entity_poly.entity_id
_entity_poly.type
_entity_poly.pdbx_seq_one_letter_code
_entity_poly.pdbx_strand_id
1 'polypeptide(L)'
;MAAYKDQNLALDNSIAQLLVEREIKLNALKRQLNMTFESVKPVNILKDTLADFNKAPEAKADIFQSILSISGGYLTKKLVMGKSNSIFKKALGYVVQYGLTKFISNKVSTH
;
A
#
# COMPACT_ATOMS: atom_id res chain seq x y z
N MET A 1 -43.34 44.71 -30.93
CA MET A 1 -43.38 43.95 -29.65
C MET A 1 -43.27 42.43 -29.85
N ALA A 2 -43.92 41.82 -30.84
CA ALA A 2 -43.84 40.36 -31.08
C ALA A 2 -42.42 39.82 -31.36
N ALA A 3 -41.63 40.51 -32.20
CA ALA A 3 -40.25 40.09 -32.53
C ALA A 3 -39.27 40.12 -31.34
N TYR A 4 -39.48 41.00 -30.36
CA TYR A 4 -38.63 41.09 -29.17
C TYR A 4 -38.91 39.94 -28.20
N LYS A 5 -40.18 39.50 -28.12
CA LYS A 5 -40.57 38.35 -27.30
C LYS A 5 -39.98 37.03 -27.83
N ASP A 6 -39.89 36.91 -29.15
CA ASP A 6 -39.31 35.76 -29.84
C ASP A 6 -37.79 35.61 -29.59
N GLN A 7 -37.06 36.73 -29.62
CA GLN A 7 -35.61 36.75 -29.32
C GLN A 7 -35.29 36.35 -27.88
N ASN A 8 -36.11 36.79 -26.90
CA ASN A 8 -35.94 36.37 -25.51
C ASN A 8 -36.20 34.87 -25.33
N LEU A 9 -37.19 34.33 -26.05
CA LEU A 9 -37.52 32.91 -26.03
C LEU A 9 -36.37 32.05 -26.59
N ALA A 10 -35.72 32.50 -27.66
CA ALA A 10 -34.53 31.85 -28.21
C ALA A 10 -33.32 31.89 -27.24
N LEU A 11 -33.13 33.01 -26.54
CA LEU A 11 -32.09 33.15 -25.52
C LEU A 11 -32.34 32.23 -24.32
N ASP A 12 -33.57 32.20 -23.80
CA ASP A 12 -33.95 31.35 -22.67
C ASP A 12 -33.74 29.86 -22.98
N ASN A 13 -34.12 29.43 -24.18
CA ASN A 13 -33.88 28.07 -24.64
C ASN A 13 -32.38 27.75 -24.74
N SER A 14 -31.57 28.69 -25.23
CA SER A 14 -30.12 28.53 -25.32
C SER A 14 -29.47 28.45 -23.94
N ILE A 15 -29.91 29.29 -23.00
CA ILE A 15 -29.43 29.27 -21.61
C ILE A 15 -29.79 27.93 -20.96
N ALA A 16 -31.01 27.45 -21.14
CA ALA A 16 -31.43 26.16 -20.59
C ALA A 16 -30.58 25.00 -21.14
N GLN A 17 -30.31 24.98 -22.45
CA GLN A 17 -29.44 23.99 -23.07
C GLN A 17 -28.00 24.06 -22.52
N LEU A 18 -27.43 25.25 -22.41
CA LEU A 18 -26.08 25.46 -21.90
C LEU A 18 -25.94 25.06 -20.43
N LEU A 19 -26.97 25.27 -19.60
CA LEU A 19 -26.98 24.85 -18.20
C LEU A 19 -26.96 23.32 -18.08
N VAL A 20 -27.77 22.62 -18.86
CA VAL A 20 -27.78 21.16 -18.92
C VAL A 20 -26.42 20.63 -19.40
N GLU A 21 -25.88 21.19 -20.47
CA GLU A 21 -24.59 20.77 -21.01
C GLU A 21 -23.45 21.02 -20.01
N ARG A 22 -23.47 22.15 -19.31
CA ARG A 22 -22.51 22.48 -18.25
C ARG A 22 -22.57 21.47 -17.12
N GLU A 23 -23.77 21.08 -16.68
CA GLU A 23 -23.94 20.10 -15.61
C GLU A 23 -23.40 18.73 -16.02
N ILE A 24 -23.72 18.27 -17.23
CA ILE A 24 -23.21 17.01 -17.79
C ILE A 24 -21.67 17.04 -17.81
N LYS A 25 -21.08 18.11 -18.34
CA LYS A 25 -19.61 18.28 -18.41
C LYS A 25 -18.96 18.29 -17.03
N LEU A 26 -19.56 18.98 -16.07
CA LEU A 26 -19.06 19.00 -14.69
C LEU A 26 -19.10 17.62 -14.03
N ASN A 27 -20.21 16.89 -14.22
CA ASN A 27 -20.35 15.55 -13.67
C ASN A 27 -19.37 14.56 -14.32
N ALA A 28 -19.15 14.66 -15.62
CA ALA A 28 -18.13 13.87 -16.33
C ALA A 28 -16.72 14.18 -15.80
N LEU A 29 -16.39 15.46 -15.63
CA LEU A 29 -15.09 15.88 -15.09
C LEU A 29 -14.87 15.35 -13.68
N LYS A 30 -15.85 15.53 -12.77
CA LYS A 30 -15.77 15.00 -11.40
C LYS A 30 -15.56 13.49 -11.39
N ARG A 31 -16.24 12.77 -12.27
CA ARG A 31 -16.12 11.32 -12.39
C ARG A 31 -14.72 10.93 -12.86
N GLN A 32 -14.20 11.57 -13.91
CA GLN A 32 -12.85 11.34 -14.40
C GLN A 32 -11.80 11.63 -13.32
N LEU A 33 -11.96 12.75 -12.60
CA LEU A 33 -11.07 13.14 -11.50
C LEU A 33 -11.08 12.07 -10.39
N ASN A 34 -12.26 11.59 -10.00
CA ASN A 34 -12.37 10.52 -9.02
C ASN A 34 -11.73 9.21 -9.52
N MET A 35 -11.97 8.81 -10.77
CA MET A 35 -11.33 7.62 -11.33
C MET A 35 -9.81 7.73 -11.37
N THR A 36 -9.28 8.87 -11.82
CA THR A 36 -7.83 9.14 -11.83
C THR A 36 -7.27 9.15 -10.41
N PHE A 37 -7.97 9.79 -9.47
CA PHE A 37 -7.57 9.82 -8.06
C PHE A 37 -7.54 8.41 -7.47
N GLU A 38 -8.58 7.61 -7.71
CA GLU A 38 -8.61 6.20 -7.31
C GLU A 38 -7.46 5.42 -7.97
N SER A 39 -7.20 5.57 -9.28
CA SER A 39 -6.16 4.80 -9.97
C SER A 39 -4.75 5.10 -9.48
N VAL A 40 -4.48 6.34 -9.03
CA VAL A 40 -3.16 6.70 -8.46
C VAL A 40 -3.04 6.39 -6.97
N LYS A 41 -4.11 5.92 -6.30
CA LYS A 41 -3.99 5.48 -4.90
C LYS A 41 -3.00 4.32 -4.84
N PRO A 42 -2.02 4.38 -3.92
CA PRO A 42 -1.05 3.29 -3.76
C PRO A 42 -1.70 1.92 -3.58
N VAL A 43 -2.88 1.87 -2.95
CA VAL A 43 -3.61 0.62 -2.74
C VAL A 43 -4.06 -0.05 -4.04
N ASN A 44 -4.45 0.73 -5.05
CA ASN A 44 -4.90 0.21 -6.34
C ASN A 44 -3.72 -0.18 -7.22
N ILE A 45 -2.63 0.61 -7.18
CA ILE A 45 -1.35 0.26 -7.82
C ILE A 45 -0.82 -1.07 -7.25
N LEU A 46 -0.81 -1.24 -5.93
CA LEU A 46 -0.39 -2.48 -5.29
C LEU A 46 -1.31 -3.66 -5.66
N LYS A 47 -2.63 -3.42 -5.78
CA LYS A 47 -3.59 -4.46 -6.16
C LYS A 47 -3.37 -4.94 -7.58
N ASP A 48 -3.17 -4.04 -8.53
CA ASP A 48 -2.91 -4.39 -9.93
C ASP A 48 -1.54 -5.07 -10.08
N THR A 49 -0.53 -4.56 -9.38
CA THR A 49 0.80 -5.21 -9.30
C THR A 49 0.67 -6.62 -8.71
N LEU A 50 -0.03 -6.81 -7.59
CA LEU A 50 -0.21 -8.15 -7.00
C LEU A 50 -1.02 -9.10 -7.91
N ALA A 51 -2.01 -8.58 -8.66
CA ALA A 51 -2.82 -9.36 -9.57
C ALA A 51 -2.03 -9.84 -10.80
N ASP A 52 -1.16 -8.99 -11.36
CA ASP A 52 -0.33 -9.35 -12.51
C ASP A 52 0.85 -10.24 -12.10
N PHE A 53 1.41 -10.04 -10.91
CA PHE A 53 2.49 -10.88 -10.40
C PHE A 53 2.01 -12.27 -9.97
N ASN A 54 0.73 -12.44 -9.59
CA ASN A 54 0.16 -13.76 -9.31
C ASN A 54 0.08 -14.67 -10.55
N LYS A 55 0.08 -14.07 -11.76
CA LYS A 55 0.03 -14.78 -13.04
C LYS A 55 1.43 -15.22 -13.52
N ALA A 56 2.51 -14.70 -12.92
CA ALA A 56 3.89 -15.03 -13.27
C ALA A 56 4.52 -15.94 -12.19
N PRO A 57 4.86 -17.20 -12.50
CA PRO A 57 5.44 -18.14 -11.53
C PRO A 57 6.76 -17.67 -10.90
N GLU A 58 7.63 -17.02 -11.68
CA GLU A 58 8.92 -16.49 -11.20
C GLU A 58 8.73 -15.32 -10.21
N ALA A 59 7.74 -14.47 -10.46
CA ALA A 59 7.45 -13.31 -9.64
C ALA A 59 6.93 -13.67 -8.23
N LYS A 60 6.39 -14.88 -8.04
CA LYS A 60 5.98 -15.38 -6.72
C LYS A 60 7.17 -15.62 -5.79
N ALA A 61 8.29 -16.10 -6.33
CA ALA A 61 9.50 -16.34 -5.54
C ALA A 61 10.09 -15.02 -5.02
N ASP A 62 10.18 -14.01 -5.87
CA ASP A 62 10.71 -12.69 -5.53
C ASP A 62 9.84 -11.96 -4.50
N ILE A 63 8.51 -12.08 -4.59
CA ILE A 63 7.58 -11.53 -3.59
C ILE A 63 7.73 -12.25 -2.27
N PHE A 64 7.81 -13.59 -2.27
CA PHE A 64 7.99 -14.35 -1.04
C PHE A 64 9.29 -13.97 -0.33
N GLN A 65 10.39 -13.85 -1.10
CA GLN A 65 11.67 -13.37 -0.59
C GLN A 65 11.58 -11.92 -0.06
N SER A 66 10.85 -11.04 -0.74
CA SER A 66 10.64 -9.65 -0.30
C SER A 66 9.81 -9.57 0.98
N ILE A 67 8.72 -10.34 1.09
CA ILE A 67 7.90 -10.43 2.30
C ILE A 67 8.72 -10.99 3.46
N LEU A 68 9.51 -12.05 3.22
CA LEU A 68 10.39 -12.63 4.22
C LEU A 68 11.49 -11.67 4.68
N SER A 69 12.09 -10.92 3.77
CA SER A 69 13.15 -9.95 4.11
C SER A 69 12.59 -8.73 4.85
N ILE A 70 11.41 -8.22 4.46
CA ILE A 70 10.74 -7.11 5.17
C ILE A 70 10.29 -7.57 6.56
N SER A 71 9.59 -8.69 6.65
CA SER A 71 9.09 -9.22 7.92
C SER A 71 10.25 -9.64 8.83
N GLY A 72 11.24 -10.35 8.29
CA GLY A 72 12.47 -10.73 8.98
C GLY A 72 13.26 -9.53 9.46
N GLY A 73 13.44 -8.49 8.63
CA GLY A 73 14.10 -7.25 9.00
C GLY A 73 13.34 -6.47 10.09
N TYR A 74 12.02 -6.40 10.01
CA TYR A 74 11.18 -5.75 11.02
C TYR A 74 11.20 -6.51 12.36
N LEU A 75 11.07 -7.84 12.33
CA LEU A 75 11.18 -8.70 13.51
C LEU A 75 12.58 -8.59 14.13
N THR A 76 13.63 -8.62 13.31
CA THR A 76 15.02 -8.42 13.77
C THR A 76 15.18 -7.05 14.43
N LYS A 77 14.70 -5.98 13.80
CA LYS A 77 14.74 -4.63 14.39
C LYS A 77 13.98 -4.58 15.71
N LYS A 78 12.83 -5.23 15.81
CA LYS A 78 11.99 -5.24 17.03
C LYS A 78 12.60 -6.05 18.16
N LEU A 79 13.16 -7.22 17.86
CA LEU A 79 13.74 -8.15 18.84
C LEU A 79 15.17 -7.75 19.24
N VAL A 80 15.99 -7.29 18.29
CA VAL A 80 17.41 -6.95 18.50
C VAL A 80 17.59 -5.46 18.83
N MET A 81 16.99 -4.55 18.09
CA MET A 81 17.24 -3.10 18.20
C MET A 81 16.17 -2.32 19.00
N GLY A 82 15.02 -2.90 19.29
CA GLY A 82 13.94 -2.23 20.02
C GLY A 82 14.22 -2.00 21.52
N LYS A 83 13.67 -0.90 22.08
CA LYS A 83 13.61 -0.57 23.53
C LYS A 83 12.71 -1.53 24.34
N SER A 84 12.39 -2.72 23.83
CA SER A 84 11.61 -3.70 24.59
C SER A 84 12.48 -4.24 25.72
N ASN A 85 12.02 -4.01 26.95
CA ASN A 85 12.70 -4.40 28.17
C ASN A 85 12.90 -5.92 28.23
N SER A 86 14.17 -6.31 28.16
CA SER A 86 14.77 -7.40 28.93
C SER A 86 14.48 -8.85 28.52
N ILE A 87 13.23 -9.29 28.34
CA ILE A 87 12.93 -10.74 28.43
C ILE A 87 13.47 -11.53 27.23
N PHE A 88 13.17 -11.12 26.00
CA PHE A 88 13.59 -11.88 24.82
C PHE A 88 15.10 -11.84 24.61
N LYS A 89 15.72 -10.68 24.86
CA LYS A 89 17.19 -10.51 24.82
C LYS A 89 17.88 -11.34 25.89
N LYS A 90 17.32 -11.40 27.11
CA LYS A 90 17.84 -12.25 28.20
C LYS A 90 17.70 -13.74 27.87
N ALA A 91 16.57 -14.17 27.31
CA ALA A 91 16.36 -15.55 26.91
C ALA A 91 17.37 -15.98 25.82
N LEU A 92 17.54 -15.17 24.77
CA LEU A 92 18.55 -15.40 23.74
C LEU A 92 19.97 -15.41 24.32
N GLY A 93 20.29 -14.46 25.20
CA GLY A 93 21.58 -14.41 25.90
C GLY A 93 21.83 -15.66 26.75
N TYR A 94 20.82 -16.17 27.47
CA TYR A 94 20.92 -17.39 28.28
C TYR A 94 21.13 -18.63 27.42
N VAL A 95 20.44 -18.75 26.29
CA VAL A 95 20.61 -19.88 25.36
C VAL A 95 22.02 -19.88 24.77
N VAL A 96 22.53 -18.71 24.36
CA VAL A 96 23.89 -18.57 23.84
C VAL A 96 24.92 -18.89 24.91
N GLN A 97 24.77 -18.35 26.12
CA GLN A 97 25.65 -18.65 27.24
C GLN A 97 25.63 -20.14 27.60
N TYR A 98 24.46 -20.74 27.74
CA TYR A 98 24.33 -22.17 28.04
C TYR A 98 24.96 -23.06 26.96
N GLY A 99 24.77 -22.72 25.68
CA GLY A 99 25.38 -23.44 24.56
C GLY A 99 26.91 -23.36 24.56
N LEU A 100 27.46 -22.15 24.74
CA LEU A 100 28.91 -21.93 24.83
C LEU A 100 29.50 -22.63 26.05
N THR A 101 28.87 -22.51 27.23
CA THR A 101 29.32 -23.17 28.46
C THR A 101 29.31 -24.68 28.32
N LYS A 102 28.26 -25.27 27.74
CA LYS A 102 28.19 -26.71 27.50
C LYS A 102 29.26 -27.20 26.51
N PHE A 103 29.54 -26.42 25.47
CA PHE A 103 30.59 -26.73 24.50
C PHE A 103 32.00 -26.65 25.11
N ILE A 104 32.27 -25.59 25.88
CA ILE A 104 33.56 -25.40 26.55
C ILE A 104 33.75 -26.43 27.67
N SER A 105 32.73 -26.71 28.49
CA SER A 105 32.82 -27.76 29.53
C SER A 105 33.07 -29.14 28.92
N ASN A 106 32.41 -29.52 27.83
CA ASN A 106 32.70 -30.79 27.17
C ASN A 106 34.14 -30.87 26.62
N LYS A 107 34.69 -29.74 26.13
CA LYS A 107 36.08 -29.65 25.67
C LYS A 107 37.11 -29.66 26.81
N VAL A 108 36.79 -29.09 27.96
CA VAL A 108 37.70 -28.97 29.12
C VAL A 108 37.66 -30.22 30.00
N SER A 109 36.53 -30.93 30.10
CA SER A 109 36.41 -32.18 30.88
C SER A 109 36.96 -33.43 30.17
N THR A 110 37.58 -33.26 28.99
CA THR A 110 38.24 -34.34 28.23
C THR A 110 39.78 -34.33 28.40
N HIS A 111 40.31 -33.61 29.40
CA HIS A 111 41.71 -33.70 29.82
C HIS A 111 41.83 -34.08 31.30
#